data_AF-S9SDD2-F1
#
_entry.id   AF-S9SDD2-F1
#
_cell.length_a   1.000
_cell.length_b   1.000
_cell.length_c   1.000
_cell.angle_alpha   90.00
_cell.angle_beta   90.00
_cell.angle_gamma   90.00
#
_symmetry.space_group_name_H-M   'P 1'
#
loop_
_entity.id
_entity.type
_entity.pdbx_description
1 polymer ?
#
loop_
_entity_poly.entity_id
_entity_poly.type
_entity_poly.pdbx_seq_one_letter_code
_entity_poly.pdbx_strand_id
1 'polypeptide(L)' 'MFRTAPPSRPFIKVARLDVHREATYFLQPSFDDLLPDLKKQACLAGADAIIEIVETKGGYLETSSNHLTATAIVFQ' A
#
# COMPACT_ATOMS: atom_id res chain seq x y z
N MET A 1 3.06 -11.71 13.79
CA MET A 1 1.73 -12.00 13.22
C MET A 1 1.10 -10.68 12.77
N PHE A 2 1.18 -10.33 11.49
CA PHE A 2 0.51 -9.14 10.95
C PHE A 2 -0.95 -9.51 10.67
N ARG A 3 -1.78 -9.25 11.66
CA ARG A 3 -3.18 -9.69 11.69
C ARG A 3 -3.98 -8.72 10.82
N THR A 4 -4.58 -9.26 9.76
CA THR A 4 -5.63 -8.68 8.91
C THR A 4 -6.92 -8.35 9.67
N ALA A 5 -6.83 -8.03 10.96
CA ALA A 5 -7.97 -7.66 11.78
C ALA A 5 -8.21 -6.15 11.60
N PRO A 6 -9.41 -5.72 11.19
CA PRO A 6 -9.75 -4.31 11.19
C PRO A 6 -9.60 -3.76 12.61
N PRO A 7 -9.16 -2.49 12.76
CA PRO A 7 -9.00 -1.90 14.07
C PRO A 7 -10.33 -1.93 14.84
N SER A 8 -10.29 -2.31 16.12
CA SER A 8 -11.49 -2.36 16.97
C SER A 8 -12.05 -0.98 17.31
N ARG A 9 -11.28 0.08 17.07
CA ARG A 9 -11.72 1.46 17.23
C ARG A 9 -12.59 1.88 16.04
N PRO A 10 -13.62 2.72 16.22
CA PRO A 10 -14.33 3.32 15.10
C PRO A 10 -13.35 4.11 14.23
N PHE A 11 -13.45 3.93 12.92
CA PHE A 11 -12.58 4.59 11.95
C PHE A 11 -13.39 4.98 10.71
N ILE A 12 -12.89 5.99 10.00
CA ILE A 12 -13.45 6.45 8.71
C ILE A 12 -12.41 6.17 7.63
N LYS A 13 -12.85 5.59 6.51
CA LYS A 13 -12.01 5.44 5.30
C LYS A 13 -11.91 6.80 4.62
N VAL A 14 -10.72 7.38 4.59
CA VAL A 14 -10.50 8.74 4.06
C VAL A 14 -9.98 8.76 2.64
N ALA A 15 -9.18 7.76 2.24
CA ALA A 15 -8.66 7.66 0.88
C ALA A 15 -8.30 6.21 0.52
N ARG A 16 -8.33 5.92 -0.78
CA ARG A 16 -7.71 4.71 -1.34
C ARG A 16 -6.31 5.07 -1.81
N LEU A 17 -5.32 4.33 -1.34
CA LEU A 17 -3.93 4.48 -1.72
C LEU A 17 -3.59 3.44 -2.79
N ASP A 18 -2.90 3.90 -3.82
CA ASP A 18 -2.44 3.10 -4.95
C ASP A 18 -1.00 3.54 -5.21
N VAL A 19 -0.07 2.58 -5.15
CA VAL A 19 1.33 2.80 -5.45
C VAL A 19 1.75 1.74 -6.45
N HIS A 20 2.13 2.21 -7.63
CA HIS A 20 2.64 1.37 -8.70
C HIS A 20 4.14 1.61 -8.88
N ARG A 21 4.91 0.52 -8.88
CA ARG A 21 6.29 0.50 -9.39
C ARG A 21 6.44 -0.55 -10.48
N GLU A 22 6.98 -0.12 -11.60
CA GLU A 22 7.47 -1.03 -12.64
C GLU A 22 8.83 -1.58 -12.22
N ALA A 23 9.02 -2.89 -12.38
CA ALA A 23 10.31 -3.52 -12.27
C ALA A 23 11.12 -3.19 -13.52
N THR A 24 12.30 -2.66 -13.27
CA THR A 24 13.34 -2.54 -14.30
C THR A 24 14.26 -3.75 -14.19
N TYR A 25 14.96 -4.09 -15.27
CA TYR A 25 15.86 -5.24 -15.39
C TYR A 25 16.83 -5.43 -14.20
N PHE A 26 17.18 -4.35 -13.50
CA PHE A 26 18.10 -4.34 -12.35
C PHE A 26 17.43 -4.24 -10.98
N LEU A 27 16.15 -3.89 -10.92
CA LEU A 27 15.46 -3.62 -9.66
C LEU A 27 14.05 -4.21 -9.68
N GLN A 28 13.86 -5.28 -8.91
CA GLN A 28 12.55 -5.83 -8.63
C GLN A 28 11.99 -5.07 -7.42
N PRO A 29 10.94 -4.22 -7.60
CA PRO A 29 10.33 -3.51 -6.51
C PRO A 29 9.80 -4.54 -5.52
N SER A 30 10.15 -4.36 -4.26
CA SER A 30 9.65 -5.17 -3.16
C SER A 30 8.63 -4.36 -2.37
N PHE A 31 7.77 -5.03 -1.63
CA PHE A 31 6.85 -4.39 -0.70
C PHE A 31 7.51 -3.30 0.16
N ASP A 32 8.72 -3.56 0.65
CA ASP A 32 9.49 -2.64 1.50
C ASP A 32 9.88 -1.33 0.78
N ASP A 33 10.11 -1.38 -0.55
CA ASP A 33 10.43 -0.20 -1.38
C ASP A 33 9.18 0.66 -1.64
N LEU A 34 8.01 0.03 -1.69
CA LEU A 34 6.71 0.68 -1.92
C LEU A 34 6.09 1.25 -0.63
N LEU A 35 6.43 0.68 0.52
CA LEU A 35 5.94 1.09 1.84
C LEU A 35 6.17 2.57 2.18
N PRO A 36 7.37 3.17 1.97
CA PRO A 36 7.59 4.58 2.28
C PRO A 36 6.71 5.51 1.42
N ASP A 37 6.49 5.17 0.14
CA ASP A 37 5.65 5.97 -0.74
C ASP A 37 4.18 5.87 -0.34
N LEU A 38 3.72 4.66 -0.01
CA LEU A 38 2.38 4.41 0.53
C LEU A 38 2.13 5.20 1.82
N LYS A 39 3.12 5.22 2.74
CA LYS A 39 3.04 6.01 3.99
C LYS A 39 2.98 7.51 3.70
N LYS A 40 3.73 7.99 2.71
CA LYS A 40 3.72 9.40 2.30
C LYS A 40 2.35 9.79 1.76
N GLN A 41 1.75 8.96 0.90
CA GLN A 41 0.39 9.16 0.41
C GLN A 41 -0.63 9.16 1.55
N ALA A 42 -0.52 8.23 2.50
CA ALA A 42 -1.39 8.19 3.67
C ALA A 42 -1.27 9.47 4.54
N CYS A 43 -0.05 9.95 4.75
CA CYS A 43 0.20 11.16 5.52
C CYS A 43 -0.36 12.41 4.83
N LEU A 44 -0.20 12.51 3.50
CA LEU A 44 -0.80 13.60 2.70
C LEU A 44 -2.33 13.56 2.71
N ALA A 45 -2.91 12.37 2.79
CA ALA A 45 -4.35 12.17 2.94
C ALA A 45 -4.86 12.45 4.37
N GLY A 46 -3.98 12.78 5.32
CA GLY A 46 -4.34 13.01 6.72
C GLY A 46 -4.76 11.75 7.47
N ALA A 47 -4.29 10.58 7.04
CA ALA A 47 -4.65 9.30 7.66
C ALA A 47 -3.82 9.02 8.91
N ASP A 48 -4.45 8.46 9.95
CA ASP A 48 -3.76 7.93 11.13
C ASP A 48 -3.17 6.54 10.89
N ALA A 49 -3.85 5.74 10.07
CA ALA A 49 -3.45 4.36 9.79
C ALA A 49 -3.81 3.91 8.37
N ILE A 50 -3.19 2.82 7.94
CA ILE A 50 -3.42 2.18 6.65
C ILE A 50 -3.87 0.74 6.91
N ILE A 51 -4.94 0.30 6.27
CA ILE A 51 -5.50 -1.05 6.36
C ILE A 51 -5.68 -1.67 4.98
N GLU A 52 -5.99 -2.96 4.94
CA GLU A 52 -6.32 -3.71 3.71
C GLU A 52 -5.23 -3.55 2.64
N ILE A 53 -3.96 -3.66 3.05
CA ILE A 53 -2.83 -3.57 2.12
C ILE A 53 -2.80 -4.85 1.30
N VAL A 54 -3.01 -4.71 -0.02
CA VAL A 54 -2.96 -5.80 -0.99
C VAL A 54 -1.82 -5.53 -1.95
N GLU A 55 -0.83 -6.41 -1.93
CA GLU A 55 0.24 -6.46 -2.93
C GLU A 55 -0.21 -7.33 -4.10
N THR A 56 -0.26 -6.75 -5.29
CA THR A 56 -0.49 -7.45 -6.55
C THR A 56 0.79 -7.38 -7.38
N LYS A 57 1.35 -8.53 -7.70
CA LYS A 57 2.49 -8.64 -8.61
C LYS A 57 1.94 -9.06 -9.97
N GLY A 58 2.13 -8.23 -10.99
CA GLY A 58 1.80 -8.55 -12.37
C GLY A 58 3.08 -8.53 -13.19
N GLY A 59 3.35 -9.55 -14.00
CA GLY A 59 4.54 -9.53 -14.86
C GLY A 59 4.44 -10.57 -15.95
N TYR A 60 4.87 -10.21 -17.15
CA TYR A 60 4.92 -11.11 -18.29
C TYR A 60 6.36 -11.12 -18.84
N LEU A 61 7.00 -12.29 -18.77
CA LEU A 61 8.37 -12.57 -19.23
C LEU A 61 9.47 -11.71 -18.58
N GLU A 62 9.67 -10.48 -19.04
CA GLU A 62 10.83 -9.61 -18.72
C GLU A 62 10.46 -8.38 -17.88
N THR A 63 9.20 -7.96 -17.89
CA THR A 63 8.71 -6.82 -17.11
C THR A 63 7.82 -7.33 -15.98
N SER A 64 8.30 -7.14 -14.76
CA SER A 64 7.47 -7.29 -13.56
C SER A 64 6.94 -5.92 -13.16
N SER A 65 5.79 -5.86 -12.53
CA SER A 65 5.14 -4.66 -12.01
C SER A 65 4.58 -5.03 -10.65
N ASN A 66 4.90 -4.23 -9.64
CA ASN A 66 4.31 -4.38 -8.33
C ASN A 66 3.34 -3.23 -8.11
N HIS A 67 2.10 -3.61 -7.84
CA HIS A 67 1.02 -2.73 -7.42
C HIS A 67 0.77 -2.96 -5.94
N LEU A 68 0.86 -1.91 -5.15
CA LEU A 68 0.43 -1.90 -3.77
C LEU A 68 -0.83 -1.06 -3.67
N THR A 69 -1.93 -1.70 -3.26
CA THR A 69 -3.17 -0.97 -2.95
C THR A 69 -3.44 -1.04 -1.47
N ALA A 70 -3.92 0.05 -0.89
CA ALA A 70 -4.29 0.09 0.52
C ALA A 70 -5.41 1.10 0.78
N THR A 71 -5.97 1.06 1.98
CA THR A 71 -7.00 2.03 2.40
C THR A 71 -6.48 2.84 3.57
N ALA A 72 -6.44 4.16 3.40
CA ALA A 72 -6.16 5.10 4.46
C ALA A 72 -7.39 5.30 5.35
N ILE A 73 -7.18 5.28 6.66
CA ILE A 73 -8.21 5.50 7.67
C ILE A 73 -7.78 6.56 8.69
N VAL A 74 -8.77 7.26 9.24
CA VAL A 74 -8.62 8.11 10.43
C VAL A 74 -9.40 7.50 11.57
N PHE A 75 -8.84 7.58 12.78
CA PHE A 75 -9.58 7.16 13.97
C PHE A 75 -10.54 8.26 14.41
N GLN A 76 -11.69 7.85 14.95
CA GLN A 76 -12.61 8.73 15.64
C GLN A 76 -12.31 8.75 17.14
#